data_AF-A0A7S3NDH0-F1
#
_entry.id   AF-A0A7S3NDH0-F1
#
_cell.length_a   1.000
_cell.length_b   1.000
_cell.length_c   1.000
_cell.angle_alpha   90.00
_cell.angle_beta   90.00
_cell.angle_gamma   90.00
#
_symmetry.space_group_name_H-M   'P 1'
#
loop_
_entity.id
_entity.type
_entity.pdbx_description
1 polymer ?
#
loop_
_entity_poly.entity_id
_entity_poly.type
_entity_poly.pdbx_seq_one_letter_code
_entity_poly.pdbx_strand_id
1 'polypeptide(L)'
;MSIGFAVPYAEEEEALTTEIWRLILGFPMILAFIQLVLFTFVFTLDTPKYYLLQGDHENYSKVMGKIYLQSEQAIPSKGLLDTSCSKVDEKSNEPTWSELFKSPNLKPLIVGLLIGVFHQTTGISSVTFFSNEIFSKGFTGTEAEFIARVGTFGSGIAAVLSVIFAMVFVKSFGRKTILIAGEIAMCILLALLSNC
;
A
#
# COMPACT_ATOMS: atom_id res chain seq x y z
N MET A 1 14.13 -3.97 -3.96
CA MET A 1 14.83 -5.05 -4.70
C MET A 1 15.24 -4.54 -6.09
N SER A 2 15.81 -3.33 -6.18
CA SER A 2 15.98 -2.61 -7.46
C SER A 2 17.41 -2.10 -7.68
N ILE A 3 18.38 -2.56 -6.88
CA ILE A 3 19.78 -2.12 -6.93
C ILE A 3 20.64 -3.06 -7.83
N GLY A 4 20.04 -4.07 -8.45
CA GLY A 4 20.73 -5.02 -9.34
C GLY A 4 21.17 -4.46 -10.71
N PHE A 5 21.10 -3.14 -10.92
CA PHE A 5 21.43 -2.49 -12.20
C PHE A 5 22.77 -1.71 -12.16
N ALA A 6 23.39 -1.52 -10.99
CA ALA A 6 24.58 -0.66 -10.87
C ALA A 6 25.92 -1.39 -10.76
N VAL A 7 25.95 -2.73 -10.79
CA VAL A 7 27.18 -3.51 -10.54
C VAL A 7 27.50 -4.44 -11.73
N PRO A 8 28.69 -4.32 -12.36
CA PRO A 8 29.11 -5.20 -13.45
C PRO A 8 29.50 -6.61 -12.97
N TYR A 9 29.09 -7.63 -13.72
CA TYR A 9 29.14 -9.08 -13.41
C TYR A 9 30.54 -9.69 -13.23
N ALA A 10 31.62 -8.98 -13.57
CA ALA A 10 32.96 -9.57 -13.58
C ALA A 10 33.55 -9.77 -12.15
N GLU A 11 32.99 -9.12 -11.14
CA GLU A 11 33.41 -9.24 -9.72
C GLU A 11 32.37 -9.97 -8.85
N GLU A 12 31.28 -10.48 -9.43
CA GLU A 12 30.06 -10.85 -8.68
C GLU A 12 30.19 -12.14 -7.83
N GLU A 13 30.95 -13.16 -8.19
CA GLU A 13 31.01 -14.38 -7.36
C GLU A 13 31.73 -14.17 -6.01
N GLU A 14 32.75 -13.31 -5.95
CA GLU A 14 33.46 -12.98 -4.70
C GLU A 14 32.82 -11.81 -3.92
N ALA A 15 32.15 -10.87 -4.60
CA ALA A 15 31.55 -9.69 -3.96
C ALA A 15 30.11 -9.93 -3.45
N LEU A 16 29.33 -10.82 -4.07
CA LEU A 16 27.98 -11.17 -3.59
C LEU A 16 28.01 -11.87 -2.22
N THR A 17 29.14 -12.50 -1.86
CA THR A 17 29.26 -13.30 -0.64
C THR A 17 29.68 -12.53 0.60
N THR A 18 30.41 -11.40 0.48
CA THR A 18 31.04 -10.84 1.68
C THR A 18 30.21 -9.74 2.39
N GLU A 19 29.65 -8.72 1.71
CA GLU A 19 29.03 -7.59 2.44
C GLU A 19 27.77 -6.91 1.80
N ILE A 20 27.48 -7.07 0.50
CA ILE A 20 26.41 -6.30 -0.17
C ILE A 20 25.00 -6.67 0.34
N TRP A 21 24.76 -7.93 0.69
CA TRP A 21 23.47 -8.36 1.26
C TRP A 21 23.13 -7.65 2.58
N ARG A 22 24.15 -7.30 3.39
CA ARG A 22 23.97 -6.52 4.62
C ARG A 22 23.50 -5.10 4.31
N LEU A 23 24.02 -4.49 3.25
CA LEU A 23 23.56 -3.17 2.80
C LEU A 23 22.12 -3.21 2.28
N ILE A 24 21.74 -4.27 1.56
CA ILE A 24 20.36 -4.48 1.10
C ILE A 24 19.39 -4.58 2.29
N LEU A 25 19.76 -5.29 3.36
CA LEU A 25 18.97 -5.39 4.60
C LEU A 25 19.07 -4.15 5.49
N GLY A 26 20.18 -3.42 5.44
CA GLY A 26 20.43 -2.21 6.23
C GLY A 26 19.70 -0.98 5.69
N PHE A 27 19.44 -0.90 4.39
CA PHE A 27 18.74 0.23 3.78
C PHE A 27 17.33 0.48 4.36
N PRO A 28 16.46 -0.53 4.56
CA PRO A 28 15.21 -0.36 5.28
C PRO A 28 15.36 0.19 6.71
N MET A 29 16.44 -0.16 7.42
CA MET A 29 16.69 0.38 8.77
C MET A 29 16.97 1.88 8.74
N ILE A 30 17.70 2.37 7.74
CA ILE A 30 17.94 3.81 7.56
C ILE A 30 16.62 4.54 7.29
N LEU A 31 15.77 3.99 6.41
CA LEU A 31 14.46 4.57 6.14
C LEU A 31 13.55 4.57 7.37
N ALA A 32 13.56 3.50 8.15
CA ALA A 32 12.81 3.41 9.40
C ALA A 32 13.30 4.43 10.43
N PHE A 33 14.61 4.64 10.53
CA PHE A 33 15.19 5.66 11.41
C PHE A 33 14.79 7.08 10.98
N ILE A 34 14.88 7.38 9.68
CA ILE A 34 14.40 8.66 9.13
C ILE A 34 12.91 8.86 9.45
N GLN A 35 12.09 7.83 9.23
CA GLN A 35 10.65 7.88 9.55
C GLN A 35 10.41 8.13 11.04
N LEU A 36 11.16 7.50 11.94
CA LEU A 36 11.06 7.72 13.39
C LEU A 36 11.41 9.16 13.77
N VAL A 37 12.50 9.69 13.22
CA VAL A 37 12.91 11.08 13.45
C VAL A 37 11.84 12.04 12.91
N LEU A 38 11.29 11.80 11.72
CA LEU A 38 10.22 12.63 11.17
C LEU A 38 8.96 12.62 12.03
N PHE A 39 8.50 11.46 12.48
CA PHE A 39 7.32 11.39 13.36
C PHE A 39 7.56 12.02 14.73
N THR A 40 8.78 11.90 15.27
CA THR A 40 9.10 12.44 16.60
C THR A 40 9.29 13.96 16.58
N PHE A 41 9.94 14.51 15.55
CA PHE A 41 10.35 15.93 15.54
C PHE A 41 9.51 16.82 14.61
N VAL A 42 8.93 16.28 13.53
CA VAL A 42 8.24 17.08 12.50
C VAL A 42 6.72 16.91 12.60
N PHE A 43 6.24 15.69 12.80
CA PHE A 43 4.81 15.37 12.87
C PHE A 43 4.35 15.09 14.30
N THR A 44 4.53 16.07 15.19
CA THR A 44 4.14 15.97 16.62
C THR A 44 2.63 16.02 16.87
N LEU A 45 1.82 16.14 15.81
CA LEU A 45 0.38 16.33 15.89
C LEU A 45 -0.30 15.04 15.45
N ASP A 46 -1.09 14.45 16.34
CA ASP A 46 -1.84 13.24 16.08
C ASP A 46 -3.02 13.47 15.12
N THR A 47 -3.65 12.36 14.70
CA THR A 47 -4.80 12.39 13.79
C THR A 47 -5.93 13.24 14.41
N PRO A 48 -6.62 14.12 13.64
CA PRO A 48 -7.69 14.98 14.17
C PRO A 48 -8.77 14.25 14.98
N LYS A 49 -9.04 12.99 14.62
CA LYS A 49 -9.99 12.12 15.33
C LYS A 49 -9.56 11.80 16.76
N TYR A 50 -8.25 11.69 17.01
CA TYR A 50 -7.71 11.41 18.34
C TYR A 50 -8.01 12.56 19.31
N TYR A 51 -7.75 13.81 18.90
CA TYR A 51 -8.06 14.99 19.71
C TYR A 51 -9.58 15.19 19.93
N LEU A 52 -10.40 14.81 18.94
CA LEU A 52 -11.86 14.84 19.08
C LEU A 52 -12.35 13.84 20.14
N LEU A 53 -11.80 12.63 20.16
CA LEU A 53 -12.16 11.59 21.15
C LEU A 53 -11.68 11.92 22.57
N GLN A 54 -10.59 12.68 22.72
CA GLN A 54 -10.10 13.15 24.03
C GLN A 54 -10.81 14.42 24.53
N GLY A 55 -11.63 15.06 23.69
CA GLY A 55 -12.25 16.35 24.02
C GLY A 55 -11.27 17.53 24.03
N ASP A 56 -10.07 17.37 23.46
CA ASP A 56 -9.06 18.43 23.37
C ASP A 56 -9.32 19.32 22.15
N HIS A 57 -10.18 20.32 22.36
CA HIS A 57 -10.58 21.27 21.33
C HIS A 57 -9.46 22.21 20.87
N GLU A 58 -8.45 22.45 21.71
CA GLU A 58 -7.36 23.39 21.39
C GLU A 58 -6.41 22.77 20.36
N ASN A 59 -5.97 21.52 20.60
CA ASN A 59 -5.12 20.81 19.66
C ASN A 59 -5.89 20.39 18.39
N TYR A 60 -7.17 20.04 18.51
CA TYR A 60 -8.03 19.79 17.35
C TYR A 60 -8.07 20.99 16.37
N SER A 61 -8.25 22.21 16.89
CA SER A 61 -8.27 23.42 16.05
C SER A 61 -6.93 23.70 15.39
N LYS A 62 -5.80 23.45 16.08
CA LYS A 62 -4.45 23.60 15.51
C LYS A 62 -4.17 22.61 14.38
N VAL A 63 -4.57 21.34 14.54
CA VAL A 63 -4.43 20.31 13.49
C VAL A 63 -5.31 20.65 12.30
N MET A 64 -6.58 20.99 12.55
CA MET A 64 -7.53 21.34 11.49
C MET A 64 -7.06 22.58 10.73
N GLY A 65 -6.54 23.59 11.44
CA GLY A 65 -5.93 24.78 10.85
C GLY A 65 -4.75 24.45 9.94
N LYS A 66 -3.86 23.52 10.33
CA LYS A 66 -2.72 23.09 9.49
C LYS A 66 -3.12 22.24 8.29
N ILE A 67 -4.11 21.36 8.42
CA ILE A 67 -4.56 20.49 7.32
C ILE A 67 -5.36 21.29 6.28
N TYR A 68 -6.18 22.23 6.74
CA TYR A 68 -7.11 23.02 5.91
C TYR A 68 -6.65 24.45 5.69
N LEU A 69 -5.34 24.71 5.79
CA LEU A 69 -4.73 26.01 5.48
C LEU A 69 -5.32 26.53 4.15
N GLN A 70 -6.18 27.55 4.27
CA GLN A 70 -6.74 28.35 3.18
C GLN A 70 -7.93 27.77 2.38
N SER A 71 -8.95 27.25 3.05
CA SER A 71 -10.30 27.31 2.48
C SER A 71 -11.34 27.49 3.58
N GLU A 72 -11.84 28.72 3.72
CA GLU A 72 -12.99 29.07 4.56
C GLU A 72 -14.26 28.28 4.18
N GLN A 73 -14.25 27.59 3.03
CA GLN A 73 -15.33 26.74 2.53
C GLN A 73 -15.13 25.23 2.71
N ALA A 74 -13.97 24.76 3.21
CA ALA A 74 -13.72 23.33 3.41
C ALA A 74 -13.31 22.98 4.84
N ILE A 75 -13.71 23.78 5.83
CA ILE A 75 -13.94 23.20 7.15
C ILE A 75 -15.13 22.26 6.93
N PRO A 76 -14.98 20.91 6.90
CA PRO A 76 -16.15 20.06 6.98
C PRO A 76 -16.86 20.52 8.24
N SER A 77 -18.03 21.13 8.07
CA SER A 77 -18.82 21.70 9.15
C SER A 77 -18.80 20.70 10.30
N LYS A 78 -18.61 21.17 11.54
CA LYS A 78 -18.51 20.32 12.73
C LYS A 78 -19.43 19.09 12.65
N GLY A 79 -20.66 19.28 12.12
CA GLY A 79 -21.60 18.24 11.71
C GLY A 79 -21.12 17.03 10.90
N LEU A 80 -20.18 17.10 9.94
CA LEU A 80 -19.75 15.93 9.13
C LEU A 80 -18.77 15.02 9.88
N LEU A 81 -17.90 15.62 10.71
CA LEU A 81 -16.99 14.90 11.61
C LEU A 81 -17.75 14.42 12.85
N ASP A 82 -18.66 15.24 13.38
CA ASP A 82 -19.58 14.88 14.46
C ASP A 82 -20.50 13.75 14.01
N THR A 83 -21.06 13.72 12.80
CA THR A 83 -21.91 12.57 12.38
C THR A 83 -21.12 11.26 12.24
N SER A 84 -19.81 11.34 11.94
CA SER A 84 -18.93 10.17 11.93
C SER A 84 -18.48 9.74 13.33
N CYS A 85 -18.44 10.65 14.30
CA CYS A 85 -17.99 10.40 15.67
C CYS A 85 -19.14 10.19 16.67
N SER A 86 -20.30 10.82 16.50
CA SER A 86 -21.50 10.60 17.30
C SER A 86 -22.09 9.19 17.14
N LYS A 87 -21.71 8.43 16.10
CA LYS A 87 -21.98 6.99 16.05
C LYS A 87 -21.12 6.17 17.01
N VAL A 88 -20.05 6.76 17.54
CA VAL A 88 -19.17 6.18 18.56
C VAL A 88 -19.63 6.59 19.98
N ASP A 89 -20.49 7.61 20.11
CA ASP A 89 -20.92 8.17 21.40
C ASP A 89 -22.13 7.47 22.06
N GLU A 90 -22.72 6.44 21.47
CA GLU A 90 -23.77 5.67 22.16
C GLU A 90 -23.21 4.40 22.81
N LYS A 91 -22.84 4.56 24.08
CA LYS A 91 -22.59 3.52 25.13
C LYS A 91 -21.16 2.98 25.22
N SER A 92 -20.34 3.66 26.04
CA SER A 92 -19.72 3.16 27.28
C SER A 92 -19.35 1.66 27.42
N ASN A 93 -18.93 0.98 26.36
CA ASN A 93 -18.22 -0.30 26.44
C ASN A 93 -17.03 -0.19 25.51
N GLU A 94 -15.85 -0.58 26.00
CA GLU A 94 -14.70 -0.78 25.13
C GLU A 94 -15.11 -1.73 23.99
N PRO A 95 -14.80 -1.39 22.73
CA PRO A 95 -15.22 -2.20 21.59
C PRO A 95 -14.63 -3.60 21.75
N THR A 96 -15.49 -4.56 22.05
CA THR A 96 -15.08 -5.95 22.27
C THR A 96 -14.98 -6.64 20.91
N TRP A 97 -13.97 -7.51 20.71
CA TRP A 97 -13.80 -8.28 19.46
C TRP A 97 -15.08 -9.00 18.99
N SER A 98 -15.95 -9.39 19.92
CA SER A 98 -17.27 -9.99 19.64
C SER A 98 -18.24 -9.05 18.91
N GLU A 99 -18.12 -7.73 19.07
CA GLU A 99 -19.00 -6.74 18.43
C GLU A 99 -18.71 -6.54 16.93
N LEU A 100 -17.53 -6.95 16.46
CA LEU A 100 -17.19 -6.97 15.04
C LEU A 100 -18.04 -8.00 14.28
N PHE A 101 -18.39 -9.10 14.93
CA PHE A 101 -19.21 -10.17 14.36
C PHE A 101 -20.72 -9.90 14.46
N LYS A 102 -21.13 -8.79 15.10
CA LYS A 102 -22.53 -8.38 15.22
C LYS A 102 -22.91 -7.43 14.09
N SER A 103 -24.17 -7.44 13.68
CA SER A 103 -24.73 -6.42 12.77
C SER A 103 -24.73 -5.06 13.48
N PRO A 104 -24.27 -3.95 12.86
CA PRO A 104 -24.00 -3.75 11.43
C PRO A 104 -22.54 -3.99 10.98
N ASN A 105 -21.60 -4.26 11.90
CA ASN A 105 -20.16 -4.37 11.62
C ASN A 105 -19.78 -5.63 10.81
N LEU A 106 -20.62 -6.66 10.85
CA LEU A 106 -20.39 -7.91 10.13
C LEU A 106 -20.28 -7.72 8.59
N LYS A 107 -21.08 -6.81 8.01
CA LYS A 107 -21.04 -6.55 6.56
C LYS A 107 -19.69 -5.99 6.08
N PRO A 108 -19.16 -4.88 6.64
CA PRO A 108 -17.85 -4.38 6.24
C PRO A 108 -16.72 -5.35 6.60
N LEU A 109 -16.85 -6.12 7.68
CA LEU A 109 -15.89 -7.18 8.05
C LEU A 109 -15.79 -8.25 6.95
N ILE A 110 -16.93 -8.80 6.50
CA ILE A 110 -16.97 -9.81 5.43
C ILE A 110 -16.43 -9.23 4.12
N VAL A 111 -16.81 -8.00 3.76
CA VAL A 111 -16.31 -7.36 2.53
C VAL A 111 -14.80 -7.16 2.58
N GLY A 112 -14.26 -6.68 3.70
CA GLY A 112 -12.81 -6.51 3.88
C GLY A 112 -12.05 -7.85 3.80
N LEU A 113 -12.59 -8.89 4.44
CA LEU A 113 -12.02 -10.24 4.38
C LEU A 113 -12.02 -10.78 2.94
N LEU A 114 -13.15 -10.69 2.23
CA LEU A 114 -13.26 -11.14 0.84
C LEU A 114 -12.29 -10.40 -0.07
N ILE A 115 -12.19 -9.07 0.06
CA ILE A 115 -11.22 -8.27 -0.71
C ILE A 115 -9.79 -8.75 -0.44
N GLY A 116 -9.42 -9.00 0.82
CA GLY A 116 -8.10 -9.50 1.17
C GLY A 116 -7.80 -10.89 0.59
N VAL A 117 -8.78 -11.78 0.59
CA VAL A 117 -8.66 -13.13 0.00
C VAL A 117 -8.54 -13.06 -1.52
N PHE A 118 -9.38 -12.28 -2.20
CA PHE A 118 -9.29 -12.12 -3.65
C PHE A 118 -7.96 -11.50 -4.06
N HIS A 119 -7.50 -10.48 -3.34
CA HIS A 119 -6.21 -9.84 -3.59
C HIS A 119 -5.04 -10.84 -3.49
N GLN A 120 -5.05 -11.77 -2.52
CA GLN A 120 -4.02 -12.82 -2.42
C GLN A 120 -4.15 -13.90 -3.50
N THR A 121 -5.38 -14.22 -3.92
CA THR A 121 -5.65 -15.25 -4.94
C THR A 121 -5.06 -14.89 -6.30
N THR A 122 -4.85 -13.59 -6.57
CA THR A 122 -4.13 -13.13 -7.78
C THR A 122 -2.72 -13.70 -7.93
N GLY A 123 -2.12 -14.23 -6.86
CA GLY A 123 -0.77 -14.80 -6.90
C GLY A 123 0.34 -13.76 -7.04
N ILE A 124 0.04 -12.47 -6.85
CA ILE A 124 0.99 -11.36 -7.03
C ILE A 124 2.26 -11.53 -6.19
N SER A 125 2.16 -12.14 -5.01
CA SER A 125 3.31 -12.44 -4.15
C SER A 125 4.25 -13.42 -4.85
N SER A 126 3.74 -14.53 -5.36
CA SER A 126 4.53 -15.53 -6.10
C SER A 126 5.15 -14.93 -7.35
N VAL A 127 4.39 -14.16 -8.13
CA VAL A 127 4.91 -13.49 -9.34
C VAL A 127 6.06 -12.55 -8.99
N THR A 128 5.96 -11.81 -7.88
CA THR A 128 7.00 -10.86 -7.47
C THR A 128 8.28 -11.57 -7.00
N PHE A 129 8.17 -12.67 -6.26
CA PHE A 129 9.34 -13.42 -5.77
C PHE A 129 10.03 -14.22 -6.87
N PHE A 130 9.25 -14.85 -7.74
CA PHE A 130 9.75 -15.72 -8.80
C PHE A 130 9.83 -15.02 -10.16
N SER A 131 9.69 -13.69 -10.23
CA SER A 131 9.64 -12.95 -11.50
C SER A 131 10.85 -13.24 -12.39
N ASN A 132 12.06 -13.22 -11.82
CA ASN A 132 13.30 -13.49 -12.56
C ASN A 132 13.31 -14.91 -13.11
N GLU A 133 12.86 -15.89 -12.32
CA GLU A 133 12.80 -17.29 -12.75
C GLU A 133 11.74 -17.50 -13.84
N ILE A 134 10.58 -16.87 -13.70
CA ILE A 134 9.48 -16.91 -14.69
C ILE A 134 9.95 -16.31 -16.02
N PHE A 135 10.59 -15.14 -16.00
CA PHE A 135 11.09 -14.52 -17.22
C PHE A 135 12.26 -15.32 -17.81
N SER A 136 13.20 -15.81 -17.00
CA SER A 136 14.32 -16.62 -17.49
C SER A 136 13.86 -17.92 -18.17
N LYS A 137 12.83 -18.59 -17.63
CA LYS A 137 12.24 -19.79 -18.25
C LYS A 137 11.40 -19.50 -19.49
N GLY A 138 10.83 -18.30 -19.59
CA GLY A 138 10.01 -17.87 -20.73
C GLY A 138 10.83 -17.46 -21.97
N PHE A 139 12.13 -17.19 -21.82
CA PHE A 139 13.01 -16.77 -22.92
C PHE A 139 14.17 -17.76 -23.11
N THR A 140 14.44 -18.17 -24.36
CA THR A 140 15.55 -19.08 -24.69
C THR A 140 16.71 -18.33 -25.34
N GLY A 141 17.94 -18.44 -24.80
CA GLY A 141 19.17 -17.89 -25.40
C GLY A 141 20.16 -17.33 -24.38
N THR A 142 21.38 -16.97 -24.81
CA THR A 142 22.42 -16.32 -23.97
C THR A 142 21.99 -14.95 -23.43
N GLU A 143 20.99 -14.31 -24.05
CA GLU A 143 20.39 -13.04 -23.61
C GLU A 143 19.23 -13.24 -22.61
N ALA A 144 18.83 -14.48 -22.30
CA ALA A 144 17.66 -14.75 -21.48
C ALA A 144 17.79 -14.18 -20.05
N GLU A 145 18.99 -14.22 -19.46
CA GLU A 145 19.25 -13.65 -18.14
C GLU A 145 19.17 -12.12 -18.13
N PHE A 146 19.68 -11.47 -19.20
CA PHE A 146 19.58 -10.03 -19.36
C PHE A 146 18.12 -9.59 -19.55
N ILE A 147 17.37 -10.29 -20.40
CA ILE A 147 15.95 -10.04 -20.65
C ILE A 147 15.12 -10.27 -19.38
N ALA A 148 15.43 -11.31 -18.59
CA ALA A 148 14.75 -11.59 -17.33
C ALA A 148 14.97 -10.48 -16.29
N ARG A 149 16.21 -9.96 -16.18
CA ARG A 149 16.53 -8.83 -15.29
C ARG A 149 15.79 -7.55 -15.70
N VAL A 150 15.78 -7.24 -17.00
CA VAL A 150 15.04 -6.09 -17.55
C VAL A 150 13.53 -6.26 -17.35
N GLY A 151 12.99 -7.46 -17.56
CA GLY A 151 11.58 -7.79 -17.35
C GLY A 151 11.15 -7.61 -15.88
N THR A 152 11.93 -8.12 -14.93
CA THR A 152 11.67 -7.92 -13.50
C THR A 152 11.74 -6.44 -13.12
N PHE A 153 12.75 -5.70 -13.58
CA PHE A 153 12.84 -4.26 -13.30
C PHE A 153 11.67 -3.49 -13.91
N GLY A 154 11.30 -3.81 -15.15
CA GLY A 154 10.14 -3.25 -15.84
C GLY A 154 8.83 -3.52 -15.10
N SER A 155 8.66 -4.72 -14.54
CA SER A 155 7.49 -5.06 -13.72
C SER A 155 7.37 -4.20 -12.46
N GLY A 156 8.51 -3.86 -11.83
CA GLY A 156 8.56 -2.95 -10.69
C GLY A 156 8.15 -1.52 -11.07
N ILE A 157 8.66 -1.01 -12.20
CA ILE A 157 8.25 0.31 -12.73
C ILE A 157 6.76 0.31 -13.05
N ALA A 158 6.26 -0.73 -13.73
CA ALA A 158 4.85 -0.87 -14.06
C ALA A 158 3.97 -0.88 -12.80
N ALA A 159 4.41 -1.53 -11.72
CA ALA A 159 3.70 -1.52 -10.45
C ALA A 159 3.62 -0.10 -9.85
N VAL A 160 4.72 0.65 -9.84
CA VAL A 160 4.71 2.05 -9.34
C VAL A 160 3.79 2.93 -10.19
N LEU A 161 3.89 2.83 -11.52
CA LEU A 161 3.02 3.58 -12.43
C LEU A 161 1.55 3.21 -12.23
N SER A 162 1.24 1.93 -12.07
CA SER A 162 -0.11 1.43 -11.81
C SER A 162 -0.73 2.06 -10.55
N VAL A 163 0.05 2.19 -9.47
CA VAL A 163 -0.41 2.87 -8.24
C VAL A 163 -0.71 4.34 -8.51
N ILE A 164 0.13 5.04 -9.27
CA ILE A 164 -0.11 6.44 -9.65
C ILE A 164 -1.40 6.57 -10.46
N PHE A 165 -1.58 5.71 -11.47
CA PHE A 165 -2.81 5.65 -12.25
C PHE A 165 -4.02 5.36 -11.35
N ALA A 166 -3.94 4.37 -10.46
CA ALA A 166 -5.01 4.05 -9.54
C ALA A 166 -5.42 5.26 -8.68
N MET A 167 -4.46 6.02 -8.15
CA MET A 167 -4.74 7.22 -7.35
C MET A 167 -5.51 8.29 -8.14
N VAL A 168 -5.18 8.49 -9.42
CA VAL A 168 -5.88 9.44 -10.29
C VAL A 168 -7.27 8.93 -10.64
N PHE A 169 -7.38 7.66 -11.05
CA PHE A 169 -8.64 7.08 -11.51
C PHE A 169 -9.65 6.90 -10.37
N VAL A 170 -9.21 6.64 -9.14
CA VAL A 170 -10.09 6.51 -7.97
C VAL A 170 -10.96 7.75 -7.77
N LYS A 171 -10.44 8.95 -8.09
CA LYS A 171 -11.20 10.19 -7.99
C LYS A 171 -12.31 10.29 -9.04
N SER A 172 -12.15 9.66 -10.20
CA SER A 172 -13.06 9.78 -11.34
C SER A 172 -14.11 8.65 -11.39
N PHE A 173 -13.70 7.39 -11.18
CA PHE A 173 -14.55 6.21 -11.40
C PHE A 173 -15.09 5.56 -10.13
N GLY A 174 -14.64 6.03 -8.96
CA GLY A 174 -15.00 5.47 -7.66
C GLY A 174 -14.24 4.19 -7.31
N ARG A 175 -14.16 3.90 -6.00
CA ARG A 175 -13.31 2.82 -5.45
C ARG A 175 -13.75 1.42 -5.85
N LYS A 176 -15.07 1.15 -5.84
CA LYS A 176 -15.62 -0.19 -6.13
C LYS A 176 -15.39 -0.60 -7.59
N THR A 177 -15.57 0.33 -8.53
CA THR A 177 -15.45 0.06 -9.96
C THR A 177 -14.04 -0.36 -10.34
N ILE A 178 -13.03 0.32 -9.80
CA ILE A 178 -11.61 0.05 -10.09
C ILE A 178 -11.19 -1.31 -9.53
N LEU A 179 -11.64 -1.65 -8.31
CA LEU A 179 -11.36 -2.95 -7.71
C LEU A 179 -11.91 -4.09 -8.57
N ILE A 180 -13.19 -4.00 -8.97
CA ILE A 180 -13.82 -5.05 -9.78
C ILE A 180 -13.20 -5.12 -11.19
N ALA A 181 -12.94 -3.97 -11.81
CA ALA A 181 -12.31 -3.93 -13.14
C ALA A 181 -10.89 -4.54 -13.13
N GLY A 182 -10.11 -4.27 -12.08
CA GLY A 182 -8.77 -4.84 -11.91
C GLY A 182 -8.80 -6.35 -11.77
N GLU A 183 -9.66 -6.89 -10.92
CA GLU A 183 -9.81 -8.35 -10.74
C GLU A 183 -10.28 -9.04 -12.03
N ILE A 184 -11.24 -8.46 -12.76
CA ILE A 184 -11.69 -9.01 -14.05
C ILE A 184 -10.56 -9.01 -15.07
N ALA A 185 -9.79 -7.91 -15.17
CA ALA A 185 -8.66 -7.82 -16.08
C ALA A 185 -7.59 -8.89 -15.76
N MET A 186 -7.28 -9.10 -14.48
CA MET A 186 -6.34 -10.15 -14.06
C MET A 186 -6.84 -11.56 -14.40
N CYS A 187 -8.13 -11.84 -14.17
CA CYS A 187 -8.73 -13.12 -14.56
C CYS A 187 -8.59 -13.38 -16.06
N ILE A 188 -8.85 -12.37 -16.90
CA ILE A 188 -8.71 -12.49 -18.36
C ILE A 188 -7.26 -12.74 -18.75
N LEU A 189 -6.31 -11.97 -18.18
CA LEU A 189 -4.88 -12.13 -18.48
C LEU A 189 -4.36 -13.52 -18.11
N LEU A 190 -4.74 -14.03 -16.94
CA LEU A 190 -4.35 -15.37 -16.51
C LEU A 190 -4.97 -16.45 -17.40
N ALA A 191 -6.23 -16.29 -17.80
CA ALA A 191 -6.88 -17.22 -18.72
C ALA A 191 -6.20 -17.23 -20.10
N LEU A 192 -5.77 -16.08 -20.60
CA LEU A 192 -5.02 -16.00 -21.85
C LEU A 192 -3.65 -16.68 -21.75
N LEU A 193 -2.91 -16.42 -20.67
CA LEU A 193 -1.60 -17.05 -20.43
C LEU A 193 -1.71 -18.57 -20.26
N SER A 194 -2.79 -19.07 -19.63
CA SER A 194 -3.01 -20.51 -19.47
C SER A 194 -3.32 -21.24 -20.77
N ASN A 195 -3.75 -20.53 -21.81
CA ASN A 195 -4.10 -21.10 -23.12
C ASN A 195 -2.95 -20.99 -24.15
N CYS A 196 -1.81 -20.41 -23.77
CA CYS A 196 -0.56 -20.43 -24.53
C CYS A 196 0.37 -21.51 -23.98
#